data_AF-A0A7X2LKL6-F1
#
_entry.id   AF-A0A7X2LKL6-F1
#
_cell.length_a   1.000
_cell.length_b   1.000
_cell.length_c   1.000
_cell.angle_alpha   90.00
_cell.angle_beta   90.00
_cell.angle_gamma   90.00
#
_symmetry.space_group_name_H-M   'P 1'
#
loop_
_entity.id
_entity.type
_entity.pdbx_description
1 polymer ?
#
loop_
_entity_poly.entity_id
_entity_poly.type
_entity_poly.pdbx_seq_one_letter_code
_entity_poly.pdbx_strand_id
1 'polypeptide(L)'
;MSVLSSVINLPTRYAPVPAMPVAKLRHVGTHCRYPNVLGAVREWFGFSVHYAPVDIPWFLLGWTNYWGYNETANTGSLQITTGLEYPLNRDDLQIVEYRGAHVGTGVGGADIFSDGMRPDTVIRAGTWYGLWHFHANPNAGIPFNYGGPQPWANNAANGLSIITGTVGNVINHLMFTATAVERRALVNTDATSNQHITPMCILTDSDVRSFGLLTDSRGAGMASASPYNFDYVSDASLLQCAAERVFGPLGPWMNLGAVSDGAGNFIGGYGGRRHNFLRFVTDVFNGYGTNDFSGAADSASLIALDAKVKSLSNIRGKKFWGGTIPPRTTSTDESTTLANQTVTAADQRRRDLNAYRLSQPAIYDGGVLDFASVVEDPVTHVWKANGIQTTGAINSGSNVFTATAAVFLPAHTGKTIYIAGAGASAAALVARMVYVSPTIVNLVNAITGAAVNAGTSVAAATTYVNCREWSADRIHETQFACQQYAAQLGPAAAAMAAATA
;
A
#
# COMPACT_ATOMS: atom_id res chain seq x y z
N MET A 1 21.73 2.94 -55.64
CA MET A 1 21.45 3.44 -54.28
C MET A 1 21.26 2.24 -53.36
N SER A 2 22.34 1.77 -52.72
CA SER A 2 22.27 0.70 -51.72
C SER A 2 22.11 1.35 -50.35
N VAL A 3 20.93 1.18 -49.74
CA VAL A 3 20.69 1.63 -48.36
C VAL A 3 21.43 0.67 -47.43
N LEU A 4 22.53 1.16 -46.87
CA LEU A 4 23.24 0.56 -45.75
C LEU A 4 22.29 0.49 -44.54
N SER A 5 21.76 -0.70 -44.25
CA SER A 5 21.16 -0.98 -42.94
C SER A 5 22.29 -1.11 -41.91
N SER A 6 22.67 -0.01 -41.29
CA SER A 6 23.54 -0.04 -40.11
C SER A 6 22.78 -0.69 -38.96
N VAL A 7 22.97 -1.99 -38.80
CA VAL A 7 22.68 -2.70 -37.54
C VAL A 7 23.53 -2.03 -36.47
N ILE A 8 22.89 -1.24 -35.60
CA ILE A 8 23.51 -0.73 -34.39
C ILE A 8 23.81 -1.96 -33.52
N ASN A 9 25.06 -2.44 -33.58
CA ASN A 9 25.59 -3.38 -32.61
C ASN A 9 25.66 -2.64 -31.27
N LEU A 10 24.58 -2.71 -30.48
CA LEU A 10 24.61 -2.36 -29.08
C LEU A 10 25.67 -3.28 -28.42
N PRO A 11 26.66 -2.73 -27.71
CA PRO A 11 27.61 -3.55 -26.97
C PRO A 11 26.82 -4.49 -26.06
N THR A 12 27.13 -5.78 -26.08
CA THR A 12 26.52 -6.76 -25.18
C THR A 12 26.88 -6.42 -23.74
N ARG A 13 26.11 -5.52 -23.11
CA ARG A 13 26.25 -5.07 -21.71
C ARG A 13 25.94 -6.19 -20.69
N TYR A 14 25.65 -7.39 -21.16
CA TYR A 14 25.14 -8.50 -20.38
C TYR A 14 26.21 -9.57 -20.25
N ALA A 15 27.13 -9.39 -19.30
CA ALA A 15 27.85 -10.53 -18.76
C ALA A 15 26.83 -11.44 -18.05
N PRO A 16 26.94 -12.77 -18.15
CA PRO A 16 26.09 -13.69 -17.41
C PRO A 16 26.11 -13.29 -15.93
N VAL A 17 24.93 -13.07 -15.37
CA VAL A 17 24.79 -12.89 -13.92
C VAL A 17 25.30 -14.19 -13.29
N PRO A 18 26.14 -14.12 -12.24
CA PRO A 18 26.61 -15.33 -11.58
C PRO A 18 25.40 -16.18 -11.18
N ALA A 19 25.44 -17.48 -11.44
CA ALA A 19 24.44 -18.42 -10.93
C ALA A 19 24.54 -18.40 -9.40
N MET A 20 23.77 -17.52 -8.77
CA MET A 20 23.80 -17.29 -7.33
C MET A 20 22.88 -18.29 -6.65
N PRO A 21 23.35 -19.03 -5.62
CA PRO A 21 22.48 -19.84 -4.80
C PRO A 21 21.39 -18.96 -4.17
N VAL A 22 20.14 -19.40 -4.25
CA VAL A 22 18.96 -18.71 -3.66
C VAL A 22 19.20 -18.30 -2.19
N ALA A 23 20.01 -19.06 -1.46
CA ALA A 23 20.37 -18.78 -0.06
C ALA A 23 21.01 -17.38 0.18
N LYS A 24 21.69 -16.82 -0.83
CA LYS A 24 22.36 -15.50 -0.76
C LYS A 24 21.47 -14.33 -1.17
N LEU A 25 20.32 -14.60 -1.79
CA LEU A 25 19.41 -13.53 -2.21
C LEU A 25 18.66 -12.96 -1.00
N ARG A 26 18.63 -11.64 -0.89
CA ARG A 26 17.82 -10.92 0.11
C ARG A 26 17.01 -9.80 -0.53
N HIS A 27 15.85 -9.58 0.06
CA HIS A 27 15.01 -8.45 -0.30
C HIS A 27 15.61 -7.13 0.20
N VAL A 28 15.77 -6.16 -0.70
CA VAL A 28 16.35 -4.84 -0.40
C VAL A 28 15.45 -3.67 -0.79
N GLY A 29 14.29 -3.94 -1.38
CA GLY A 29 13.32 -2.91 -1.74
C GLY A 29 12.51 -2.44 -0.56
N THR A 30 12.12 -1.17 -0.53
CA THR A 30 11.13 -0.65 0.42
C THR A 30 9.76 -0.65 -0.24
N HIS A 31 8.65 -0.91 0.48
CA HIS A 31 7.29 -0.77 -0.09
C HIS A 31 7.01 -1.69 -1.30
N CYS A 32 7.73 -2.81 -1.43
CA CYS A 32 7.36 -3.83 -2.41
C CYS A 32 6.05 -4.46 -1.98
N ARG A 33 5.09 -4.63 -2.89
CA ARG A 33 3.72 -4.96 -2.50
C ARG A 33 3.09 -6.01 -3.38
N TYR A 34 2.28 -6.84 -2.73
CA TYR A 34 1.34 -7.74 -3.36
C TYR A 34 0.28 -7.00 -4.18
N PRO A 35 0.19 -7.25 -5.50
CA PRO A 35 -0.79 -6.59 -6.35
C PRO A 35 -2.19 -7.07 -5.97
N ASN A 36 -3.00 -6.18 -5.39
CA ASN A 36 -4.35 -6.48 -4.96
C ASN A 36 -5.34 -6.10 -6.08
N VAL A 37 -5.51 -6.99 -7.05
CA VAL A 37 -6.33 -6.74 -8.26
C VAL A 37 -7.78 -7.15 -8.03
N LEU A 38 -8.67 -6.18 -7.75
CA LEU A 38 -10.12 -6.43 -7.72
C LEU A 38 -10.77 -5.88 -9.00
N GLY A 39 -11.43 -6.73 -9.80
CA GLY A 39 -12.19 -6.34 -10.99
C GLY A 39 -11.45 -6.43 -12.34
N ALA A 40 -12.06 -5.89 -13.40
CA ALA A 40 -11.54 -5.95 -14.78
C ALA A 40 -10.27 -5.09 -14.95
N VAL A 41 -9.25 -5.65 -15.61
CA VAL A 41 -7.87 -5.13 -15.64
C VAL A 41 -7.74 -3.77 -16.35
N ARG A 42 -7.24 -2.73 -15.65
CA ARG A 42 -7.14 -1.37 -16.23
C ARG A 42 -5.94 -0.49 -15.84
N GLU A 43 -4.97 -0.96 -15.05
CA GLU A 43 -3.75 -0.17 -14.79
C GLU A 43 -2.59 -0.61 -15.69
N TRP A 44 -2.01 0.33 -16.42
CA TRP A 44 -0.94 0.06 -17.40
C TRP A 44 0.37 0.82 -17.15
N PHE A 45 0.48 1.51 -16.02
CA PHE A 45 1.71 2.18 -15.61
C PHE A 45 1.77 2.38 -14.08
N GLY A 46 2.80 1.85 -13.44
CA GLY A 46 3.07 2.02 -12.02
C GLY A 46 4.44 2.65 -11.79
N PHE A 47 4.58 3.42 -10.72
CA PHE A 47 5.87 3.94 -10.26
C PHE A 47 6.04 3.63 -8.78
N SER A 48 7.16 3.03 -8.41
CA SER A 48 7.54 2.82 -7.02
C SER A 48 8.93 3.40 -6.75
N VAL A 49 9.07 4.01 -5.58
CA VAL A 49 10.32 4.62 -5.13
C VAL A 49 10.86 3.81 -3.96
N HIS A 50 12.15 3.51 -4.03
CA HIS A 50 12.81 2.61 -3.09
C HIS A 50 14.07 3.26 -2.52
N TYR A 51 14.28 3.07 -1.22
CA TYR A 51 15.54 3.41 -0.58
C TYR A 51 16.54 2.25 -0.74
N ALA A 52 17.80 2.56 -1.00
CA ALA A 52 18.88 1.59 -1.06
C ALA A 52 19.61 1.53 0.30
N PRO A 53 19.36 0.51 1.14
CA PRO A 53 20.04 0.37 2.43
C PRO A 53 21.49 -0.10 2.28
N VAL A 54 21.84 -0.67 1.13
CA VAL A 54 23.17 -1.13 0.75
C VAL A 54 23.47 -0.73 -0.69
N ASP A 55 24.73 -0.86 -1.10
CA ASP A 55 25.10 -0.78 -2.50
C ASP A 55 24.44 -1.93 -3.29
N ILE A 56 23.74 -1.61 -4.38
CA ILE A 56 23.06 -2.55 -5.26
C ILE A 56 23.76 -2.54 -6.63
N PRO A 57 24.81 -3.37 -6.82
CA PRO A 57 25.52 -3.47 -8.10
C PRO A 57 24.76 -4.28 -9.15
N TRP A 58 23.73 -5.02 -8.73
CA TRP A 58 22.80 -5.75 -9.58
C TRP A 58 21.53 -6.08 -8.78
N PHE A 59 20.42 -6.37 -9.45
CA PHE A 59 19.22 -6.85 -8.77
C PHE A 59 18.33 -7.74 -9.65
N LEU A 60 17.43 -8.48 -9.02
CA LEU A 60 16.33 -9.22 -9.62
C LEU A 60 15.00 -8.64 -9.12
N LEU A 61 13.98 -8.63 -9.97
CA LEU A 61 12.62 -8.29 -9.61
C LEU A 61 11.78 -9.57 -9.57
N GLY A 62 11.06 -9.78 -8.48
CA GLY A 62 10.10 -10.88 -8.34
C GLY A 62 8.67 -10.40 -8.49
N TRP A 63 7.85 -11.18 -9.18
CA TRP A 63 6.46 -10.90 -9.50
C TRP A 63 5.58 -12.10 -9.20
N THR A 64 4.31 -11.83 -8.91
CA THR A 64 3.27 -12.86 -8.80
C THR A 64 2.11 -12.49 -9.72
N ASN A 65 1.56 -13.48 -10.42
CA ASN A 65 0.34 -13.32 -11.20
C ASN A 65 -0.89 -13.60 -10.31
N TYR A 66 -1.81 -12.64 -10.22
CA TYR A 66 -3.06 -12.75 -9.47
C TYR A 66 -4.26 -12.41 -10.36
N TRP A 67 -5.29 -13.25 -10.29
CA TRP A 67 -6.60 -13.01 -10.89
C TRP A 67 -7.70 -13.43 -9.92
N GLY A 68 -8.50 -12.46 -9.45
CA GLY A 68 -9.76 -12.70 -8.74
C GLY A 68 -9.66 -13.55 -7.47
N TYR A 69 -8.83 -13.15 -6.49
CA TYR A 69 -8.63 -13.84 -5.20
C TYR A 69 -7.80 -15.13 -5.23
N ASN A 70 -7.50 -15.67 -6.41
CA ASN A 70 -6.79 -16.94 -6.52
C ASN A 70 -5.36 -16.74 -7.00
N GLU A 71 -4.37 -16.99 -6.13
CA GLU A 71 -2.95 -17.13 -6.54
C GLU A 71 -2.70 -18.41 -7.36
N THR A 72 -3.75 -19.16 -7.69
CA THR A 72 -3.71 -20.38 -8.51
C THR A 72 -4.39 -20.21 -9.87
N ALA A 73 -4.94 -19.01 -10.17
CA ALA A 73 -5.69 -18.79 -11.39
C ALA A 73 -4.83 -19.05 -12.65
N ASN A 74 -5.32 -19.95 -13.49
CA ASN A 74 -4.82 -20.16 -14.84
C ASN A 74 -5.48 -19.16 -15.81
N THR A 75 -4.71 -18.79 -16.83
CA THR A 75 -5.07 -18.08 -18.07
C THR A 75 -4.99 -16.56 -18.06
N GLY A 76 -3.87 -16.09 -18.62
CA GLY A 76 -3.58 -14.70 -18.98
C GLY A 76 -2.08 -14.54 -19.17
N SER A 77 -1.61 -14.24 -20.38
CA SER A 77 -0.22 -13.83 -20.60
C SER A 77 -0.11 -12.35 -20.25
N LEU A 78 0.63 -12.02 -19.20
CA LEU A 78 0.95 -10.64 -18.83
C LEU A 78 2.37 -10.35 -19.29
N GLN A 79 2.56 -9.32 -20.11
CA GLN A 79 3.89 -8.81 -20.41
C GLN A 79 4.18 -7.66 -19.47
N ILE A 80 5.26 -7.80 -18.69
CA ILE A 80 5.75 -6.76 -17.78
C ILE A 80 7.02 -6.16 -18.40
N THR A 81 7.08 -4.83 -18.49
CA THR A 81 8.32 -4.11 -18.79
C THR A 81 8.63 -3.21 -17.61
N THR A 82 9.86 -3.23 -17.14
CA THR A 82 10.30 -2.38 -16.04
C THR A 82 11.48 -1.50 -16.45
N GLY A 83 11.52 -0.27 -15.98
CA GLY A 83 12.62 0.67 -16.17
C GLY A 83 13.14 1.17 -14.84
N LEU A 84 14.45 1.18 -14.68
CA LEU A 84 15.15 1.74 -13.54
C LEU A 84 15.46 3.22 -13.77
N GLU A 85 15.08 4.03 -12.78
CA GLU A 85 15.43 5.44 -12.67
C GLU A 85 16.45 5.63 -11.54
N TYR A 86 17.74 5.62 -11.89
CA TYR A 86 18.80 5.90 -10.94
C TYR A 86 19.98 6.68 -11.59
N PRO A 87 20.35 7.88 -11.06
CA PRO A 87 19.70 8.57 -9.94
C PRO A 87 18.24 8.94 -10.26
N LEU A 88 17.43 9.18 -9.23
CA LEU A 88 16.07 9.69 -9.42
C LEU A 88 16.09 10.98 -10.24
N ASN A 89 15.09 11.15 -11.11
CA ASN A 89 14.93 12.24 -12.08
C ASN A 89 15.90 12.21 -13.27
N ARG A 90 16.58 11.09 -13.55
CA ARG A 90 17.31 10.96 -14.81
C ARG A 90 16.33 10.92 -15.98
N ASP A 91 16.70 11.52 -17.11
CA ASP A 91 15.81 11.57 -18.28
C ASP A 91 15.74 10.25 -19.04
N ASP A 92 16.74 9.39 -18.95
CA ASP A 92 16.80 8.09 -19.62
C ASP A 92 16.58 6.92 -18.65
N LEU A 93 15.60 6.06 -18.89
CA LEU A 93 15.40 4.87 -18.05
C LEU A 93 16.28 3.71 -18.52
N GLN A 94 16.85 3.00 -17.57
CA GLN A 94 17.54 1.75 -17.87
C GLN A 94 16.53 0.60 -17.87
N ILE A 95 16.27 0.01 -19.04
CA ILE A 95 15.29 -1.06 -19.17
C ILE A 95 15.79 -2.33 -18.47
N VAL A 96 14.97 -2.86 -17.56
CA VAL A 96 15.17 -4.16 -16.93
C VAL A 96 14.78 -5.21 -17.96
N GLU A 97 15.73 -6.08 -18.28
CA GLU A 97 15.51 -7.16 -19.21
C GLU A 97 15.02 -8.45 -18.52
N TYR A 98 14.34 -9.26 -19.31
CA TYR A 98 13.87 -10.59 -18.98
C TYR A 98 14.36 -11.51 -20.13
N ARG A 99 15.38 -12.34 -19.92
CA ARG A 99 16.10 -13.21 -20.87
C ARG A 99 16.37 -14.57 -20.19
N GLY A 100 15.87 -15.64 -20.80
CA GLY A 100 16.03 -17.01 -20.32
C GLY A 100 14.77 -17.82 -20.55
N ALA A 101 14.59 -18.96 -19.87
CA ALA A 101 13.40 -19.81 -19.96
C ALA A 101 12.06 -19.10 -19.57
N HIS A 102 12.14 -17.82 -19.18
CA HIS A 102 11.03 -16.95 -18.83
C HIS A 102 10.78 -15.81 -19.84
N VAL A 103 11.39 -15.86 -21.04
CA VAL A 103 10.86 -15.17 -22.21
C VAL A 103 9.69 -16.00 -22.73
N GLY A 104 8.48 -15.71 -22.25
CA GLY A 104 7.29 -16.48 -22.58
C GLY A 104 6.21 -16.39 -21.49
N THR A 105 5.14 -17.15 -21.67
CA THR A 105 4.05 -17.23 -20.68
C THR A 105 4.54 -18.05 -19.49
N GLY A 106 4.71 -17.43 -18.32
CA GLY A 106 4.91 -18.17 -17.07
C GLY A 106 3.72 -19.10 -16.83
N VAL A 107 3.97 -20.33 -16.41
CA VAL A 107 2.88 -21.25 -16.04
C VAL A 107 2.06 -20.62 -14.91
N GLY A 108 0.73 -20.68 -15.02
CA GLY A 108 -0.15 -20.26 -13.94
C GLY A 108 0.26 -20.99 -12.67
N GLY A 109 0.55 -20.24 -11.61
CA GLY A 109 1.07 -20.79 -10.35
C GLY A 109 2.53 -20.46 -10.03
N ALA A 110 3.35 -20.03 -10.99
CA ALA A 110 4.78 -19.81 -10.76
C ALA A 110 5.12 -18.42 -10.19
N ASP A 111 6.21 -18.36 -9.41
CA ASP A 111 6.96 -17.14 -9.14
C ASP A 111 7.63 -16.70 -10.46
N ILE A 112 7.54 -15.42 -10.81
CA ILE A 112 8.16 -14.87 -12.02
C ILE A 112 9.30 -13.95 -11.59
N PHE A 113 10.51 -14.20 -12.08
CA PHE A 113 11.68 -13.35 -11.82
C PHE A 113 12.12 -12.65 -13.11
N SER A 114 12.59 -11.41 -13.00
CA SER A 114 13.40 -10.79 -14.05
C SER A 114 14.76 -11.47 -14.14
N ASP A 115 15.55 -11.09 -15.14
CA ASP A 115 16.97 -11.38 -15.10
C ASP A 115 17.67 -10.53 -14.06
N GLY A 116 18.89 -10.94 -13.72
CA GLY A 116 19.76 -10.07 -12.95
C GLY A 116 20.15 -8.89 -13.82
N MET A 117 19.62 -7.72 -13.47
CA MET A 117 19.94 -6.47 -14.10
C MET A 117 21.16 -5.87 -13.40
N ARG A 118 22.14 -5.40 -14.18
CA ARG A 118 23.22 -4.54 -13.66
C ARG A 118 22.92 -3.09 -14.05
N PRO A 119 22.66 -2.21 -13.07
CA PRO A 119 22.62 -0.78 -13.32
C PRO A 119 23.93 -0.29 -13.95
N ASP A 120 23.85 0.71 -14.83
CA ASP A 120 25.00 1.42 -15.41
C ASP A 120 25.90 2.04 -14.34
N THR A 121 25.30 2.42 -13.22
CA THR A 121 25.90 2.97 -12.02
C THR A 121 25.36 2.20 -10.83
N VAL A 122 26.25 1.68 -9.99
CA VAL A 122 25.87 1.03 -8.72
C VAL A 122 24.92 1.97 -7.96
N ILE A 123 23.74 1.46 -7.59
CA ILE A 123 22.82 2.19 -6.71
C ILE A 123 23.48 2.22 -5.34
N ARG A 124 23.83 3.41 -4.86
CA ARG A 124 24.64 3.53 -3.64
C ARG A 124 23.76 3.43 -2.39
N ALA A 125 24.30 2.82 -1.34
CA ALA A 125 23.70 2.86 -0.02
C ALA A 125 23.38 4.31 0.39
N GLY A 126 22.23 4.53 1.01
CA GLY A 126 21.80 5.87 1.42
C GLY A 126 21.07 6.67 0.34
N THR A 127 20.88 6.12 -0.86
CA THR A 127 20.23 6.82 -1.97
C THR A 127 18.84 6.27 -2.28
N TRP A 128 18.11 7.00 -3.10
CA TRP A 128 16.79 6.62 -3.59
C TRP A 128 16.86 6.28 -5.08
N TYR A 129 16.06 5.31 -5.49
CA TYR A 129 15.89 4.91 -6.89
C TYR A 129 14.41 4.66 -7.19
N GLY A 130 14.05 4.82 -8.46
CA GLY A 130 12.69 4.64 -8.95
C GLY A 130 12.60 3.41 -9.84
N LEU A 131 11.48 2.70 -9.77
CA LEU A 131 11.11 1.66 -10.72
C LEU A 131 9.80 2.03 -11.39
N TRP A 132 9.81 2.02 -12.71
CA TRP A 132 8.65 2.24 -13.57
C TRP A 132 8.20 0.91 -14.14
N HIS A 133 6.93 0.59 -13.98
CA HIS A 133 6.36 -0.71 -14.34
C HIS A 133 5.25 -0.54 -15.36
N PHE A 134 5.26 -1.39 -16.39
CA PHE A 134 4.32 -1.33 -17.49
C PHE A 134 3.78 -2.72 -17.79
N HIS A 135 2.49 -2.77 -18.08
CA HIS A 135 1.77 -4.01 -18.29
C HIS A 135 0.96 -3.94 -19.57
N ALA A 136 1.21 -4.89 -20.47
CA ALA A 136 0.47 -5.01 -21.72
C ALA A 136 -0.28 -6.34 -21.78
N ASN A 137 -1.53 -6.29 -22.27
CA ASN A 137 -2.21 -7.48 -22.73
C ASN A 137 -1.72 -7.78 -24.15
N PRO A 138 -1.04 -8.91 -24.40
CA PRO A 138 -0.47 -9.20 -25.71
C PRO A 138 -1.52 -9.32 -26.83
N ASN A 139 -2.79 -9.60 -26.48
CA ASN A 139 -3.88 -9.76 -27.44
C ASN A 139 -4.73 -8.49 -27.61
N ALA A 140 -4.77 -7.61 -26.61
CA ALA A 140 -5.58 -6.39 -26.62
C ALA A 140 -4.76 -5.09 -26.74
N GLY A 141 -3.43 -5.19 -26.75
CA GLY A 141 -2.53 -4.05 -26.65
C GLY A 141 -2.68 -3.34 -25.31
N ILE A 142 -2.64 -2.02 -25.36
CA ILE A 142 -2.82 -1.08 -24.25
C ILE A 142 -4.28 -0.60 -24.34
N PRO A 143 -5.27 -1.20 -23.63
CA PRO A 143 -6.68 -0.99 -23.94
C PRO A 143 -7.27 0.39 -23.58
N PHE A 144 -6.76 1.53 -24.11
CA PHE A 144 -7.21 2.88 -23.76
C PHE A 144 -8.74 2.93 -23.80
N ASN A 145 -9.40 2.94 -22.64
CA ASN A 145 -10.85 2.85 -22.65
C ASN A 145 -11.41 4.23 -22.98
N TYR A 146 -11.79 4.38 -24.25
CA TYR A 146 -12.62 5.45 -24.79
C TYR A 146 -13.98 5.43 -24.10
N GLY A 147 -14.09 6.06 -22.93
CA GLY A 147 -15.29 6.07 -22.09
C GLY A 147 -15.84 7.44 -21.72
N GLY A 148 -15.25 8.52 -22.23
CA GLY A 148 -15.69 9.89 -22.01
C GLY A 148 -14.78 10.91 -22.69
N PRO A 149 -15.19 12.18 -22.84
CA PRO A 149 -14.36 13.23 -23.41
C PRO A 149 -13.23 13.59 -22.43
N GLN A 150 -12.18 12.79 -22.43
CA GLN A 150 -10.91 13.09 -21.76
C GLN A 150 -10.13 14.10 -22.63
N PRO A 151 -9.52 15.15 -22.05
CA PRO A 151 -8.90 16.26 -22.79
C PRO A 151 -7.55 15.93 -23.48
N TRP A 152 -7.21 14.65 -23.63
CA TRP A 152 -5.90 14.21 -24.14
C TRP A 152 -5.96 14.01 -25.65
N ALA A 153 -6.38 15.06 -26.36
CA ALA A 153 -5.95 15.23 -27.73
C ALA A 153 -4.44 15.43 -27.68
N ASN A 154 -3.68 14.46 -28.21
CA ASN A 154 -2.28 14.56 -28.62
C ASN A 154 -1.55 15.77 -28.01
N ASN A 155 -1.09 15.66 -26.76
CA ASN A 155 -0.36 16.77 -26.15
C ASN A 155 1.09 16.76 -26.63
N ALA A 156 1.28 17.12 -27.90
CA ALA A 156 2.58 17.31 -28.52
C ALA A 156 3.42 18.37 -27.78
N ALA A 157 2.79 19.25 -26.98
CA ALA A 157 3.51 20.23 -26.17
C ALA A 157 4.24 19.61 -24.96
N ASN A 158 3.87 18.40 -24.55
CA ASN A 158 4.55 17.61 -23.52
C ASN A 158 5.27 16.39 -24.13
N GLY A 159 5.65 16.45 -25.42
CA GLY A 159 6.46 15.43 -26.12
C GLY A 159 5.85 14.03 -26.28
N LEU A 160 4.69 13.76 -25.68
CA LEU A 160 3.96 12.50 -25.78
C LEU A 160 3.02 12.53 -26.99
N SER A 161 3.58 12.23 -28.15
CA SER A 161 2.81 11.89 -29.33
C SER A 161 2.19 10.51 -29.12
N ILE A 162 0.87 10.44 -28.95
CA ILE A 162 0.13 9.20 -29.16
C ILE A 162 0.16 8.99 -30.68
N ILE A 163 1.16 8.25 -31.14
CA ILE A 163 1.19 7.79 -32.53
C ILE A 163 -0.01 6.85 -32.65
N THR A 164 -1.09 7.35 -33.23
CA THR A 164 -2.23 6.54 -33.69
C THR A 164 -1.71 5.60 -34.77
N GLY A 165 -1.17 4.48 -34.33
CA GLY A 165 -0.58 3.44 -35.15
C GLY A 165 -0.60 2.14 -34.37
N THR A 166 -1.43 1.21 -34.83
CA THR A 166 -1.62 -0.13 -34.27
C THR A 166 -0.35 -0.98 -34.43
N VAL A 167 0.68 -0.70 -33.63
CA VAL A 167 1.84 -1.59 -33.53
C VAL A 167 2.13 -1.78 -32.04
N GLY A 168 1.65 -2.90 -31.50
CA GLY A 168 1.53 -3.23 -30.08
C GLY A 168 2.82 -3.29 -29.24
N ASN A 169 3.90 -2.65 -29.67
CA ASN A 169 5.17 -2.55 -28.93
C ASN A 169 5.80 -1.14 -28.93
N VAL A 170 5.32 -0.20 -29.76
CA VAL A 170 5.98 1.11 -29.95
C VAL A 170 5.69 2.09 -28.80
N ILE A 171 4.45 2.08 -28.28
CA ILE A 171 4.03 2.98 -27.19
C ILE A 171 4.82 2.70 -25.90
N ASN A 172 5.06 1.41 -25.59
CA ASN A 172 5.83 1.02 -24.41
C ASN A 172 7.23 1.65 -24.44
N HIS A 173 7.94 1.56 -25.57
CA HIS A 173 9.29 2.10 -25.70
C HIS A 173 9.35 3.63 -25.64
N LEU A 174 8.36 4.33 -26.24
CA LEU A 174 8.31 5.80 -26.22
C LEU A 174 8.20 6.38 -24.81
N MET A 175 7.49 5.70 -23.90
CA MET A 175 7.34 6.13 -22.51
C MET A 175 8.63 5.97 -21.69
N PHE A 176 9.45 4.95 -21.99
CA PHE A 176 10.78 4.79 -21.38
C PHE A 176 11.83 5.78 -21.90
N THR A 177 11.58 6.38 -23.07
CA THR A 177 12.43 7.42 -23.67
C THR A 177 11.93 8.85 -23.39
N ALA A 178 10.76 9.01 -22.80
CA ALA A 178 10.23 10.32 -22.37
C ALA A 178 11.06 10.88 -21.21
N THR A 179 11.19 12.20 -21.09
CA THR A 179 11.91 12.86 -19.98
C THR A 179 11.27 12.60 -18.61
N ALA A 180 11.98 12.89 -17.52
CA ALA A 180 11.41 12.72 -16.18
C ALA A 180 10.14 13.57 -15.95
N VAL A 181 10.09 14.77 -16.52
CA VAL A 181 8.92 15.67 -16.46
C VAL A 181 7.72 15.05 -17.19
N GLU A 182 7.93 14.51 -18.38
CA GLU A 182 6.88 13.90 -19.20
C GLU A 182 6.34 12.62 -18.57
N ARG A 183 7.21 11.78 -18.01
CA ARG A 183 6.79 10.57 -17.27
C ARG A 183 5.98 10.88 -16.03
N ARG A 184 6.31 11.94 -15.29
CA ARG A 184 5.52 12.38 -14.12
C ARG A 184 4.15 12.91 -14.52
N ALA A 185 4.04 13.55 -15.68
CA ALA A 185 2.74 14.00 -16.21
C ALA A 185 1.83 12.81 -16.58
N LEU A 186 2.39 11.67 -16.98
CA LEU A 186 1.64 10.44 -17.28
C LEU A 186 0.96 9.80 -16.06
N VAL A 187 1.52 9.99 -14.87
CA VAL A 187 0.97 9.42 -13.62
C VAL A 187 -0.40 10.02 -13.27
N ASN A 188 -0.77 11.16 -13.83
CA ASN A 188 -1.86 11.99 -13.32
C ASN A 188 -3.19 11.88 -14.08
N THR A 189 -3.51 10.74 -14.71
CA THR A 189 -4.78 10.63 -15.43
C THR A 189 -5.59 9.36 -15.25
N ASP A 190 -6.65 9.54 -14.47
CA ASP A 190 -7.92 8.83 -14.58
C ASP A 190 -7.92 7.33 -14.23
N ALA A 191 -7.22 6.97 -13.15
CA ALA A 191 -7.36 5.64 -12.55
C ALA A 191 -8.63 5.59 -11.68
N THR A 192 -9.79 5.44 -12.31
CA THR A 192 -10.98 4.86 -11.66
C THR A 192 -10.83 3.34 -11.42
N SER A 193 -9.66 2.77 -11.72
CA SER A 193 -9.33 1.36 -11.52
C SER A 193 -8.29 1.16 -10.43
N ASN A 194 -8.60 0.28 -9.47
CA ASN A 194 -7.86 0.03 -8.24
C ASN A 194 -6.75 -1.04 -8.36
N GLN A 195 -5.79 -0.94 -9.28
CA GLN A 195 -4.95 -2.11 -9.63
C GLN A 195 -3.46 -1.84 -9.80
N HIS A 196 -2.76 -1.52 -8.72
CA HIS A 196 -1.31 -1.29 -8.72
C HIS A 196 -0.52 -2.57 -8.99
N ILE A 197 0.40 -2.52 -9.96
CA ILE A 197 1.36 -3.59 -10.19
C ILE A 197 2.77 -3.13 -9.80
N THR A 198 3.24 -3.72 -8.72
CA THR A 198 4.56 -3.49 -8.14
C THR A 198 5.29 -4.82 -7.96
N PRO A 199 6.63 -4.85 -7.99
CA PRO A 199 7.36 -6.06 -7.71
C PRO A 199 7.04 -6.52 -6.29
N MET A 200 6.87 -7.84 -6.14
CA MET A 200 6.76 -8.50 -4.85
C MET A 200 8.03 -8.33 -4.04
N CYS A 201 9.17 -8.39 -4.72
CA CYS A 201 10.47 -8.23 -4.12
C CYS A 201 11.48 -7.65 -5.12
N ILE A 202 12.41 -6.85 -4.60
CA ILE A 202 13.67 -6.50 -5.25
C ILE A 202 14.76 -7.27 -4.51
N LEU A 203 15.53 -8.08 -5.22
CA LEU A 203 16.52 -8.99 -4.65
C LEU A 203 17.92 -8.63 -5.12
N THR A 204 18.88 -8.67 -4.21
CA THR A 204 20.33 -8.62 -4.51
C THR A 204 21.06 -9.53 -3.53
N ASP A 205 22.39 -9.63 -3.68
CA ASP A 205 23.25 -10.16 -2.63
C ASP A 205 23.34 -9.14 -1.50
N SER A 206 22.87 -9.51 -0.32
CA SER A 206 22.88 -8.65 0.85
C SER A 206 22.67 -9.48 2.11
N ASP A 207 23.08 -8.91 3.24
CA ASP A 207 22.79 -9.37 4.60
C ASP A 207 21.80 -8.45 5.32
N VAL A 208 21.29 -7.41 4.64
CA VAL A 208 20.36 -6.45 5.22
C VAL A 208 19.12 -7.15 5.74
N ARG A 209 18.73 -6.72 6.93
CA ARG A 209 17.49 -7.14 7.56
C ARG A 209 16.28 -6.67 6.74
N SER A 210 15.37 -7.59 6.47
CA SER A 210 14.19 -7.34 5.65
C SER A 210 12.97 -8.07 6.18
N PHE A 211 11.78 -7.50 5.97
CA PHE A 211 10.54 -7.99 6.57
C PHE A 211 9.54 -8.49 5.53
N GLY A 212 8.91 -9.63 5.78
CA GLY A 212 7.69 -10.05 5.10
C GLY A 212 6.47 -9.76 5.96
N LEU A 213 5.54 -8.93 5.48
CA LEU A 213 4.33 -8.55 6.20
C LEU A 213 3.15 -9.43 5.78
N LEU A 214 2.73 -10.33 6.66
CA LEU A 214 1.58 -11.19 6.47
C LEU A 214 0.35 -10.53 7.10
N THR A 215 -0.55 -9.99 6.28
CA THR A 215 -1.69 -9.21 6.75
C THR A 215 -2.94 -9.42 5.90
N ASP A 216 -4.07 -9.04 6.44
CA ASP A 216 -5.34 -9.03 5.72
C ASP A 216 -5.61 -7.66 5.08
N SER A 217 -6.88 -7.30 4.85
CA SER A 217 -7.30 -5.99 4.35
C SER A 217 -6.71 -4.80 5.11
N ARG A 218 -6.34 -4.98 6.40
CA ARG A 218 -5.73 -3.97 7.29
C ARG A 218 -4.28 -3.61 7.01
N GLY A 219 -3.57 -4.50 6.32
CA GLY A 219 -2.20 -4.23 5.85
C GLY A 219 -2.08 -4.28 4.33
N ALA A 220 -3.06 -4.85 3.63
CA ALA A 220 -3.08 -4.92 2.18
C ALA A 220 -3.27 -3.56 1.52
N GLY A 221 -3.90 -2.56 2.16
CA GLY A 221 -4.13 -1.22 1.61
C GLY A 221 -5.14 -1.18 0.45
N MET A 222 -6.45 -1.31 0.73
CA MET A 222 -7.47 -1.11 -0.31
C MET A 222 -7.48 0.34 -0.78
N ALA A 223 -7.10 0.57 -2.04
CA ALA A 223 -7.38 1.83 -2.72
C ALA A 223 -8.89 1.88 -2.97
N SER A 224 -9.57 2.75 -2.25
CA SER A 224 -10.93 3.17 -2.57
C SER A 224 -10.88 4.14 -3.76
N ALA A 225 -10.95 3.59 -4.98
CA ALA A 225 -11.42 4.24 -6.21
C ALA A 225 -11.24 5.78 -6.31
N SER A 226 -10.01 6.24 -6.54
CA SER A 226 -9.62 7.54 -7.13
C SER A 226 -8.10 7.67 -6.93
N PRO A 227 -7.31 8.26 -7.86
CA PRO A 227 -5.86 8.01 -7.95
C PRO A 227 -5.01 8.38 -6.74
N TYR A 228 -5.57 9.00 -5.70
CA TYR A 228 -4.91 9.21 -4.41
C TYR A 228 -5.86 9.17 -3.19
N ASN A 229 -7.05 8.57 -3.29
CA ASN A 229 -7.98 8.51 -2.15
C ASN A 229 -7.87 7.17 -1.42
N PHE A 230 -7.19 7.19 -0.28
CA PHE A 230 -7.24 6.16 0.76
C PHE A 230 -8.44 6.36 1.69
N ASP A 231 -9.64 6.46 1.12
CA ASP A 231 -10.82 6.90 1.84
C ASP A 231 -11.99 5.90 1.77
N TYR A 232 -12.34 5.39 2.95
CA TYR A 232 -13.51 4.55 3.27
C TYR A 232 -13.44 3.07 2.88
N VAL A 233 -12.64 2.30 3.63
CA VAL A 233 -13.18 1.11 4.32
C VAL A 233 -12.40 0.92 5.64
N SER A 234 -13.13 0.89 6.75
CA SER A 234 -12.76 0.34 8.07
C SER A 234 -11.36 -0.30 8.21
N ASP A 235 -10.53 0.19 9.14
CA ASP A 235 -9.30 -0.45 9.63
C ASP A 235 -8.16 -0.72 8.61
N ALA A 236 -8.39 -0.51 7.31
CA ALA A 236 -7.58 -1.05 6.21
C ALA A 236 -6.13 -0.52 6.13
N SER A 237 -5.85 0.65 6.74
CA SER A 237 -4.56 1.33 6.68
C SER A 237 -3.76 1.26 7.98
N LEU A 238 -4.32 0.82 9.10
CA LEU A 238 -3.65 0.92 10.39
C LEU A 238 -2.39 0.04 10.49
N LEU A 239 -2.45 -1.20 9.98
CA LEU A 239 -1.28 -2.09 10.02
C LEU A 239 -0.24 -1.70 8.97
N GLN A 240 -0.67 -1.26 7.77
CA GLN A 240 0.26 -0.76 6.75
C GLN A 240 0.94 0.53 7.21
N CYS A 241 0.19 1.53 7.68
CA CYS A 241 0.76 2.77 8.18
C CYS A 241 1.58 2.56 9.46
N ALA A 242 1.19 1.61 10.32
CA ALA A 242 2.02 1.25 11.47
C ALA A 242 3.31 0.57 11.01
N ALA A 243 3.25 -0.38 10.08
CA ALA A 243 4.42 -1.01 9.48
C ALA A 243 5.33 0.03 8.79
N GLU A 244 4.80 0.91 7.94
CA GLU A 244 5.52 2.01 7.31
C GLU A 244 6.17 2.96 8.32
N ARG A 245 5.59 3.11 9.53
CA ARG A 245 6.20 3.85 10.64
C ARG A 245 7.21 3.05 11.47
N VAL A 246 7.02 1.75 11.62
CA VAL A 246 7.93 0.84 12.35
C VAL A 246 9.19 0.62 11.54
N PHE A 247 9.04 0.22 10.28
CA PHE A 247 10.13 -0.10 9.36
C PHE A 247 10.70 1.16 8.69
N GLY A 248 9.91 2.23 8.67
CA GLY A 248 10.28 3.51 8.10
C GLY A 248 10.42 3.47 6.57
N PRO A 249 10.75 4.62 5.96
CA PRO A 249 11.07 4.70 4.54
C PRO A 249 12.37 3.98 4.16
N LEU A 250 13.16 3.51 5.14
CA LEU A 250 14.54 3.08 4.95
C LEU A 250 14.74 1.56 5.11
N GLY A 251 13.84 0.86 5.80
CA GLY A 251 13.92 -0.59 5.99
C GLY A 251 13.32 -1.36 4.82
N PRO A 252 13.97 -2.43 4.31
CA PRO A 252 13.37 -3.27 3.28
C PRO A 252 12.17 -4.08 3.80
N TRP A 253 11.05 -4.01 3.09
CA TRP A 253 9.86 -4.76 3.46
C TRP A 253 8.98 -5.11 2.26
N MET A 254 8.44 -6.34 2.32
CA MET A 254 7.45 -6.86 1.40
C MET A 254 6.07 -6.84 2.05
N ASN A 255 5.14 -6.07 1.48
CA ASN A 255 3.73 -6.20 1.77
C ASN A 255 3.17 -7.46 1.12
N LEU A 256 2.96 -8.51 1.91
CA LEU A 256 2.29 -9.72 1.46
C LEU A 256 0.82 -9.73 1.91
N GLY A 257 0.24 -8.56 2.20
CA GLY A 257 -1.14 -8.44 2.61
C GLY A 257 -2.12 -8.66 1.47
N ALA A 258 -3.24 -9.34 1.75
CA ALA A 258 -4.34 -9.50 0.78
C ALA A 258 -5.70 -9.22 1.42
N VAL A 259 -6.59 -8.59 0.66
CA VAL A 259 -7.95 -8.28 1.13
C VAL A 259 -8.74 -9.55 1.36
N SER A 260 -9.51 -9.56 2.45
CA SER A 260 -10.31 -10.71 2.88
C SER A 260 -9.47 -11.95 3.24
N ASP A 261 -8.14 -11.83 3.26
CA ASP A 261 -7.26 -12.94 3.59
C ASP A 261 -7.21 -13.22 5.10
N GLY A 262 -6.82 -14.43 5.46
CA GLY A 262 -6.68 -14.89 6.83
C GLY A 262 -5.57 -15.94 6.93
N ALA A 263 -5.12 -16.23 8.14
CA ALA A 263 -4.06 -17.23 8.36
C ALA A 263 -4.44 -18.60 7.76
N GLY A 264 -5.72 -19.00 7.85
CA GLY A 264 -6.20 -20.24 7.24
C GLY A 264 -6.02 -20.29 5.72
N ASN A 265 -6.41 -19.21 5.04
CA ASN A 265 -6.30 -19.06 3.59
C ASN A 265 -4.84 -18.95 3.14
N PHE A 266 -4.00 -18.28 3.92
CA PHE A 266 -2.58 -18.16 3.65
C PHE A 266 -1.86 -19.52 3.71
N ILE A 267 -2.18 -20.35 4.69
CA ILE A 267 -1.55 -21.66 4.91
C ILE A 267 -2.04 -22.72 3.90
N GLY A 268 -3.36 -22.82 3.73
CA GLY A 268 -4.00 -23.98 3.09
C GLY A 268 -4.63 -23.71 1.73
N GLY A 269 -4.76 -22.45 1.33
CA GLY A 269 -5.50 -22.05 0.13
C GLY A 269 -4.64 -21.22 -0.81
N TYR A 270 -4.96 -19.94 -0.89
CA TYR A 270 -4.42 -19.05 -1.91
C TYR A 270 -3.00 -18.58 -1.61
N GLY A 271 -2.51 -18.53 -0.36
CA GLY A 271 -1.22 -17.91 0.00
C GLY A 271 0.07 -18.59 -0.46
N GLY A 272 0.01 -19.65 -1.27
CA GLY A 272 1.16 -20.48 -1.62
C GLY A 272 2.30 -19.71 -2.29
N ARG A 273 2.00 -18.71 -3.13
CA ARG A 273 3.05 -17.92 -3.80
C ARG A 273 3.62 -16.86 -2.87
N ARG A 274 2.77 -16.14 -2.13
CA ARG A 274 3.27 -15.20 -1.11
C ARG A 274 4.16 -15.89 -0.07
N HIS A 275 3.80 -17.10 0.36
CA HIS A 275 4.64 -17.94 1.22
C HIS A 275 6.01 -18.24 0.61
N ASN A 276 6.09 -18.46 -0.70
CA ASN A 276 7.35 -18.71 -1.39
C ASN A 276 8.32 -17.52 -1.35
N PHE A 277 7.81 -16.29 -1.45
CA PHE A 277 8.66 -15.09 -1.37
C PHE A 277 9.30 -14.89 0.00
N LEU A 278 8.72 -15.42 1.08
CA LEU A 278 9.27 -15.30 2.44
C LEU A 278 10.69 -15.87 2.59
N ARG A 279 11.14 -16.73 1.67
CA ARG A 279 12.53 -17.22 1.66
C ARG A 279 13.57 -16.10 1.56
N PHE A 280 13.19 -14.95 0.99
CA PHE A 280 14.08 -13.82 0.72
C PHE A 280 14.13 -12.75 1.83
N VAL A 281 13.32 -12.89 2.89
CA VAL A 281 13.36 -11.98 4.06
C VAL A 281 14.06 -12.59 5.25
N THR A 282 14.54 -11.76 6.17
CA THR A 282 15.14 -12.22 7.44
C THR A 282 14.10 -12.40 8.54
N ASP A 283 13.03 -11.60 8.48
CA ASP A 283 11.99 -11.50 9.49
C ASP A 283 10.61 -11.59 8.86
N VAL A 284 9.65 -12.09 9.64
CA VAL A 284 8.25 -12.18 9.22
C VAL A 284 7.36 -11.59 10.30
N PHE A 285 6.45 -10.73 9.91
CA PHE A 285 5.43 -10.17 10.77
C PHE A 285 4.07 -10.79 10.44
N ASN A 286 3.38 -11.29 11.46
CA ASN A 286 2.06 -11.86 11.36
C ASN A 286 1.00 -10.94 11.98
N GLY A 287 0.21 -10.33 11.12
CA GLY A 287 -0.94 -9.50 11.46
C GLY A 287 -2.29 -10.14 11.12
N TYR A 288 -2.35 -11.42 10.74
CA TYR A 288 -3.62 -12.11 10.43
C TYR A 288 -4.54 -12.26 11.65
N GLY A 289 -5.76 -12.77 11.44
CA GLY A 289 -6.72 -13.14 12.48
C GLY A 289 -8.10 -12.50 12.32
N THR A 290 -8.20 -11.29 11.75
CA THR A 290 -9.50 -10.59 11.68
C THR A 290 -10.51 -11.31 10.79
N ASN A 291 -10.10 -11.76 9.61
CA ASN A 291 -11.00 -12.50 8.72
C ASN A 291 -11.13 -13.97 9.11
N ASP A 292 -10.23 -14.49 9.94
CA ASP A 292 -10.33 -15.86 10.45
C ASP A 292 -11.45 -15.99 11.50
N PHE A 293 -11.96 -14.89 12.07
CA PHE A 293 -13.07 -14.94 13.04
C PHE A 293 -14.38 -15.49 12.47
N SER A 294 -14.64 -15.35 11.17
CA SER A 294 -15.85 -15.92 10.56
C SER A 294 -15.69 -17.40 10.20
N GLY A 295 -14.46 -17.86 9.94
CA GLY A 295 -14.15 -19.22 9.51
C GLY A 295 -13.63 -20.16 10.61
N ALA A 296 -13.07 -19.63 11.70
CA ALA A 296 -12.57 -20.42 12.83
C ALA A 296 -13.69 -20.68 13.86
N ALA A 297 -13.78 -21.94 14.30
CA ALA A 297 -14.80 -22.36 15.26
C ALA A 297 -14.62 -21.73 16.66
N ASP A 298 -13.37 -21.51 17.09
CA ASP A 298 -13.03 -21.02 18.43
C ASP A 298 -11.66 -20.31 18.49
N SER A 299 -11.32 -19.74 19.65
CA SER A 299 -10.03 -19.07 19.91
C SER A 299 -8.85 -20.04 19.79
N ALA A 300 -9.01 -21.31 20.17
CA ALA A 300 -7.96 -22.32 20.08
C ALA A 300 -7.55 -22.59 18.63
N SER A 301 -8.51 -22.59 17.70
CA SER A 301 -8.29 -22.75 16.27
C SER A 301 -7.48 -21.59 15.69
N LEU A 302 -7.77 -20.35 16.11
CA LEU A 302 -7.02 -19.15 15.69
C LEU A 302 -5.57 -19.20 16.18
N ILE A 303 -5.38 -19.59 17.43
CA ILE A 303 -4.06 -19.80 18.04
C ILE A 303 -3.26 -20.88 17.29
N ALA A 304 -3.91 -21.99 16.94
CA ALA A 304 -3.29 -23.05 16.16
C ALA A 304 -2.89 -22.58 14.74
N LEU A 305 -3.67 -21.69 14.13
CA LEU A 305 -3.32 -21.08 12.84
C LEU A 305 -2.06 -20.23 12.95
N ASP A 306 -1.92 -19.36 13.95
CA ASP A 306 -0.71 -18.56 14.18
C ASP A 306 0.54 -19.43 14.33
N ALA A 307 0.46 -20.49 15.15
CA ALA A 307 1.55 -21.44 15.32
C ALA A 307 1.88 -22.18 14.01
N LYS A 308 0.86 -22.52 13.22
CA LYS A 308 1.02 -23.17 11.92
C LYS A 308 1.69 -22.24 10.91
N VAL A 309 1.39 -20.93 10.91
CA VAL A 309 2.13 -19.94 10.10
C VAL A 309 3.62 -19.98 10.46
N LYS A 310 4.00 -19.86 11.75
CA LYS A 310 5.41 -19.92 12.18
C LYS A 310 6.12 -21.21 11.72
N SER A 311 5.38 -22.33 11.67
CA SER A 311 5.93 -23.65 11.33
C SER A 311 6.25 -23.85 9.85
N LEU A 312 5.75 -22.97 8.98
CA LEU A 312 5.95 -23.02 7.52
C LEU A 312 7.45 -23.02 7.18
N SER A 313 7.84 -23.78 6.15
CA SER A 313 9.25 -24.02 5.82
C SER A 313 10.01 -22.73 5.50
N ASN A 314 9.36 -21.76 4.86
CA ASN A 314 9.99 -20.48 4.52
C ASN A 314 9.97 -19.46 5.67
N ILE A 315 9.38 -19.80 6.82
CA ILE A 315 9.34 -18.96 8.04
C ILE A 315 10.19 -19.57 9.16
N ARG A 316 10.31 -20.89 9.19
CA ARG A 316 11.09 -21.61 10.18
C ARG A 316 12.54 -21.09 10.24
N GLY A 317 13.01 -20.80 11.46
CA GLY A 317 14.35 -20.26 11.71
C GLY A 317 14.47 -18.74 11.51
N LYS A 318 13.43 -18.06 11.01
CA LYS A 318 13.37 -16.59 10.94
C LYS A 318 12.76 -16.02 12.21
N LYS A 319 13.12 -14.78 12.53
CA LYS A 319 12.44 -14.01 13.56
C LYS A 319 10.98 -13.77 13.16
N PHE A 320 10.07 -14.07 14.06
CA PHE A 320 8.63 -13.98 13.83
C PHE A 320 8.02 -13.00 14.82
N TRP A 321 7.34 -12.02 14.26
CA TRP A 321 6.75 -10.91 14.98
C TRP A 321 5.23 -11.05 14.96
N GLY A 322 4.59 -10.68 16.06
CA GLY A 322 3.13 -10.65 16.16
C GLY A 322 2.62 -9.21 16.09
N GLY A 323 1.38 -9.04 15.65
CA GLY A 323 0.64 -7.78 15.81
C GLY A 323 -0.66 -8.02 16.58
N THR A 324 -0.99 -7.21 17.58
CA THR A 324 -2.32 -7.29 18.18
C THR A 324 -3.38 -6.71 17.25
N ILE A 325 -4.61 -7.20 17.32
CA ILE A 325 -5.72 -6.79 16.46
C ILE A 325 -6.51 -5.70 17.19
N PRO A 326 -6.65 -4.49 16.60
CA PRO A 326 -7.50 -3.42 17.15
C PRO A 326 -8.97 -3.86 17.28
N PRO A 327 -9.76 -3.21 18.16
CA PRO A 327 -11.14 -3.55 18.36
C PRO A 327 -11.96 -3.34 17.09
N ARG A 328 -12.94 -4.22 16.86
CA ARG A 328 -13.91 -4.07 15.76
C ARG A 328 -15.25 -3.69 16.36
N THR A 329 -15.65 -2.44 16.14
CA THR A 329 -16.91 -1.90 16.65
C THR A 329 -17.74 -1.28 15.53
N THR A 330 -19.05 -1.18 15.78
CA THR A 330 -19.92 -0.21 15.10
C THR A 330 -20.12 0.99 16.03
N SER A 331 -20.28 2.18 15.47
CA SER A 331 -20.59 3.38 16.23
C SER A 331 -21.79 4.12 15.63
N THR A 332 -22.61 4.73 16.49
CA THR A 332 -23.67 5.65 16.08
C THR A 332 -23.27 7.13 16.17
N ASP A 333 -22.03 7.42 16.56
CA ASP A 333 -21.52 8.77 16.82
C ASP A 333 -20.05 8.96 16.42
N GLU A 334 -19.60 8.22 15.40
CA GLU A 334 -18.22 8.28 14.88
C GLU A 334 -17.15 8.04 15.97
N SER A 335 -17.46 7.18 16.95
CA SER A 335 -16.60 6.83 18.07
C SER A 335 -16.23 8.02 18.97
N THR A 336 -17.06 9.07 18.97
CA THR A 336 -16.86 10.22 19.88
C THR A 336 -17.20 9.91 21.33
N THR A 337 -17.98 8.86 21.59
CA THR A 337 -18.19 8.33 22.93
C THR A 337 -17.97 6.81 22.99
N LEU A 338 -17.64 6.31 24.19
CA LEU A 338 -17.53 4.86 24.42
C LEU A 338 -18.90 4.18 24.41
N ALA A 339 -19.94 4.85 24.92
CA ALA A 339 -21.27 4.28 25.12
C ALA A 339 -22.03 4.00 23.80
N ASN A 340 -21.72 4.75 22.75
CA ASN A 340 -22.33 4.59 21.42
C ASN A 340 -21.55 3.64 20.52
N GLN A 341 -20.57 2.91 21.07
CA GLN A 341 -19.84 1.88 20.37
C GLN A 341 -20.30 0.49 20.80
N THR A 342 -20.42 -0.41 19.84
CA THR A 342 -20.79 -1.81 20.08
C THR A 342 -19.74 -2.73 19.47
N VAL A 343 -19.15 -3.59 20.29
CA VAL A 343 -18.20 -4.62 19.82
C VAL A 343 -18.92 -5.67 18.97
N THR A 344 -18.22 -6.20 17.97
CA THR A 344 -18.75 -7.35 17.21
C THR A 344 -18.79 -8.62 18.06
N ALA A 345 -19.65 -9.59 17.68
CA ALA A 345 -19.76 -10.88 18.37
C ALA A 345 -18.45 -11.71 18.41
N ALA A 346 -17.47 -11.36 17.58
CA ALA A 346 -16.16 -12.02 17.55
C ALA A 346 -15.12 -11.40 18.51
N ASP A 347 -15.46 -10.34 19.25
CA ASP A 347 -14.47 -9.59 20.04
C ASP A 347 -13.77 -10.42 21.13
N GLN A 348 -14.47 -11.36 21.77
CA GLN A 348 -13.83 -12.27 22.72
C GLN A 348 -12.67 -13.05 22.08
N ARG A 349 -12.88 -13.58 20.88
CA ARG A 349 -11.86 -14.37 20.16
C ARG A 349 -10.67 -13.50 19.75
N ARG A 350 -10.91 -12.25 19.39
CA ARG A 350 -9.86 -11.24 19.15
C ARG A 350 -9.03 -11.01 20.41
N ARG A 351 -9.67 -10.79 21.56
CA ARG A 351 -8.99 -10.57 22.85
C ARG A 351 -8.15 -11.78 23.27
N ASP A 352 -8.70 -12.98 23.14
CA ASP A 352 -7.97 -14.22 23.44
C ASP A 352 -6.72 -14.37 22.56
N LEU A 353 -6.83 -14.06 21.26
CA LEU A 353 -5.70 -14.10 20.33
C LEU A 353 -4.65 -13.02 20.67
N ASN A 354 -5.06 -11.81 21.02
CA ASN A 354 -4.15 -10.75 21.46
C ASN A 354 -3.40 -11.12 22.74
N ALA A 355 -4.12 -11.64 23.74
CA ALA A 355 -3.54 -12.11 25.00
C ALA A 355 -2.55 -13.26 24.76
N TYR A 356 -2.90 -14.18 23.86
CA TYR A 356 -1.98 -15.23 23.41
C TYR A 356 -0.73 -14.65 22.77
N ARG A 357 -0.85 -13.74 21.79
CA ARG A 357 0.32 -13.13 21.13
C ARG A 357 1.27 -12.51 22.15
N LEU A 358 0.74 -11.69 23.06
CA LEU A 358 1.52 -11.00 24.09
C LEU A 358 2.19 -11.94 25.10
N SER A 359 1.62 -13.13 25.34
CA SER A 359 2.12 -14.10 26.33
C SER A 359 3.02 -15.20 25.74
N GLN A 360 3.26 -15.22 24.43
CA GLN A 360 3.95 -16.34 23.75
C GLN A 360 5.27 -15.92 23.10
N PRO A 361 6.30 -15.57 23.90
CA PRO A 361 7.60 -15.16 23.37
C PRO A 361 8.33 -16.28 22.63
N ALA A 362 7.97 -17.55 22.85
CA ALA A 362 8.53 -18.69 22.13
C ALA A 362 8.09 -18.75 20.66
N ILE A 363 6.88 -18.25 20.35
CA ILE A 363 6.35 -18.19 18.98
C ILE A 363 6.72 -16.86 18.35
N TYR A 364 6.54 -15.78 19.12
CA TYR A 364 6.85 -14.41 18.72
C TYR A 364 8.25 -14.00 19.19
N ASP A 365 9.26 -14.74 18.73
CA ASP A 365 10.68 -14.57 19.07
C ASP A 365 11.31 -13.28 18.51
N GLY A 366 10.59 -12.57 17.63
CA GLY A 366 10.86 -11.19 17.24
C GLY A 366 10.25 -10.16 18.20
N GLY A 367 9.14 -10.49 18.86
CA GLY A 367 8.36 -9.59 19.70
C GLY A 367 6.95 -9.36 19.15
N VAL A 368 6.16 -8.56 19.86
CA VAL A 368 4.78 -8.21 19.48
C VAL A 368 4.62 -6.70 19.39
N LEU A 369 4.07 -6.24 18.28
CA LEU A 369 3.63 -4.86 18.09
C LEU A 369 2.19 -4.75 18.62
N ASP A 370 2.02 -4.10 19.76
CA ASP A 370 0.73 -4.00 20.43
C ASP A 370 -0.08 -2.78 19.95
N PHE A 371 -0.75 -2.93 18.81
CA PHE A 371 -1.60 -1.89 18.24
C PHE A 371 -2.88 -1.67 19.05
N ALA A 372 -3.44 -2.75 19.63
CA ALA A 372 -4.69 -2.72 20.37
C ALA A 372 -4.58 -1.81 21.61
N SER A 373 -3.57 -1.95 22.46
CA SER A 373 -3.47 -1.12 23.67
C SER A 373 -3.33 0.39 23.41
N VAL A 374 -2.80 0.76 22.23
CA VAL A 374 -2.68 2.15 21.81
C VAL A 374 -4.06 2.77 21.55
N VAL A 375 -4.97 2.02 20.93
CA VAL A 375 -6.22 2.55 20.37
C VAL A 375 -7.48 2.07 21.08
N GLU A 376 -7.38 1.02 21.89
CA GLU A 376 -8.49 0.39 22.61
C GLU A 376 -8.65 0.97 24.02
N ASP A 377 -9.90 1.24 24.41
CA ASP A 377 -10.23 1.52 25.79
C ASP A 377 -10.12 0.24 26.63
N PRO A 378 -9.30 0.22 27.70
CA PRO A 378 -9.00 -1.02 28.42
C PRO A 378 -10.17 -1.59 29.24
N VAL A 379 -11.26 -0.83 29.42
CA VAL A 379 -12.43 -1.25 30.20
C VAL A 379 -13.54 -1.78 29.31
N THR A 380 -13.84 -1.04 28.24
CA THR A 380 -14.98 -1.32 27.34
C THR A 380 -14.57 -2.12 26.11
N HIS A 381 -13.26 -2.19 25.82
CA HIS A 381 -12.70 -2.89 24.65
C HIS A 381 -13.21 -2.36 23.29
N VAL A 382 -13.72 -1.13 23.28
CA VAL A 382 -14.04 -0.37 22.08
C VAL A 382 -12.89 0.57 21.74
N TRP A 383 -12.98 1.31 20.64
CA TRP A 383 -12.01 2.35 20.36
C TRP A 383 -12.06 3.44 21.45
N LYS A 384 -10.90 3.95 21.87
CA LYS A 384 -10.84 5.11 22.76
C LYS A 384 -11.68 6.24 22.17
N ALA A 385 -12.49 6.89 23.00
CA ALA A 385 -13.28 8.02 22.54
C ALA A 385 -12.33 9.15 22.09
N ASN A 386 -12.58 9.70 20.90
CA ASN A 386 -11.83 10.84 20.38
C ASN A 386 -12.75 11.79 19.62
N GLY A 387 -12.38 13.07 19.62
CA GLY A 387 -13.12 14.12 18.97
C GLY A 387 -14.24 14.70 19.83
N ILE A 388 -15.03 15.56 19.20
CA ILE A 388 -16.18 16.23 19.80
C ILE A 388 -17.36 16.16 18.86
N GLN A 389 -18.56 16.09 19.43
CA GLN A 389 -19.81 16.26 18.71
C GLN A 389 -20.30 17.71 18.89
N THR A 390 -20.72 18.33 17.81
CA THR A 390 -21.33 19.66 17.80
C THR A 390 -22.52 19.70 16.86
N THR A 391 -23.27 20.79 16.90
CA THR A 391 -24.33 21.10 15.94
C THR A 391 -23.98 22.39 15.23
N GLY A 392 -24.32 22.51 13.96
CA GLY A 392 -24.09 23.73 13.21
C GLY A 392 -24.77 23.77 11.86
N ALA A 393 -24.45 24.82 11.12
CA ALA A 393 -25.01 25.10 9.82
C ALA A 393 -23.93 25.29 8.76
N ILE A 394 -24.24 24.89 7.54
CA ILE A 394 -23.49 25.20 6.33
C ILE A 394 -24.48 25.31 5.16
N ASN A 395 -24.27 26.29 4.29
CA ASN A 395 -25.12 26.51 3.11
C ASN A 395 -24.52 25.80 1.89
N SER A 396 -25.38 25.31 0.99
CA SER A 396 -24.98 24.79 -0.31
C SER A 396 -24.09 25.80 -1.05
N GLY A 397 -23.01 25.31 -1.64
CA GLY A 397 -21.98 26.13 -2.29
C GLY A 397 -20.98 26.80 -1.35
N SER A 398 -21.16 26.72 -0.02
CA SER A 398 -20.23 27.28 0.97
C SER A 398 -19.23 26.23 1.46
N ASN A 399 -18.01 26.66 1.78
CA ASN A 399 -17.04 25.89 2.53
C ASN A 399 -16.88 26.38 3.98
N VAL A 400 -17.85 27.13 4.51
CA VAL A 400 -17.79 27.68 5.87
C VAL A 400 -18.85 27.01 6.73
N PHE A 401 -18.40 26.28 7.75
CA PHE A 401 -19.28 25.68 8.74
C PHE A 401 -19.31 26.55 10.00
N THR A 402 -20.51 26.81 10.50
CA THR A 402 -20.75 27.59 11.71
C THR A 402 -21.41 26.72 12.77
N ALA A 403 -20.68 26.41 13.85
CA ALA A 403 -21.22 25.73 15.01
C ALA A 403 -22.15 26.64 15.83
N THR A 404 -23.16 26.04 16.45
CA THR A 404 -24.11 26.73 17.34
C THR A 404 -23.49 27.15 18.68
N ALA A 405 -22.33 26.60 19.03
CA ALA A 405 -21.60 26.89 20.25
C ALA A 405 -20.09 27.01 19.97
N ALA A 406 -19.38 27.69 20.88
CA ALA A 406 -17.93 27.84 20.82
C ALA A 406 -17.23 26.52 21.19
N VAL A 407 -17.04 25.64 20.20
CA VAL A 407 -16.50 24.29 20.38
C VAL A 407 -15.14 24.08 19.74
N PHE A 408 -14.75 24.98 18.83
CA PHE A 408 -13.51 24.81 18.09
C PHE A 408 -12.34 25.47 18.80
N LEU A 409 -11.20 24.78 18.83
CA LEU A 409 -9.94 25.27 19.37
C LEU A 409 -8.93 25.45 18.23
N PRO A 410 -7.90 26.30 18.38
CA PRO A 410 -6.84 26.43 17.39
C PRO A 410 -6.20 25.09 16.98
N ALA A 411 -6.10 24.15 17.93
CA ALA A 411 -5.59 22.79 17.73
C ALA A 411 -6.43 21.92 16.78
N HIS A 412 -7.67 22.31 16.47
CA HIS A 412 -8.50 21.64 15.46
C HIS A 412 -8.11 22.01 14.02
N THR A 413 -7.22 22.99 13.83
CA THR A 413 -6.68 23.29 12.49
C THR A 413 -5.99 22.05 11.92
N GLY A 414 -6.39 21.64 10.72
CA GLY A 414 -5.86 20.45 10.06
C GLY A 414 -6.53 19.13 10.46
N LYS A 415 -7.46 19.14 11.42
CA LYS A 415 -8.23 17.94 11.80
C LYS A 415 -9.45 17.74 10.89
N THR A 416 -9.97 16.51 10.85
CA THR A 416 -11.17 16.17 10.07
C THR A 416 -12.43 16.71 10.74
N ILE A 417 -13.39 17.12 9.93
CA ILE A 417 -14.77 17.38 10.30
C ILE A 417 -15.71 16.57 9.40
N TYR A 418 -16.70 15.93 10.01
CA TYR A 418 -17.78 15.19 9.37
C TYR A 418 -19.09 15.91 9.65
N ILE A 419 -19.80 16.35 8.61
CA ILE A 419 -21.06 17.10 8.72
C ILE A 419 -22.17 16.27 8.06
N ALA A 420 -23.09 15.73 8.88
CA ALA A 420 -24.17 14.91 8.37
C ALA A 420 -25.08 15.71 7.42
N GLY A 421 -25.39 15.14 6.26
CA GLY A 421 -26.36 15.72 5.31
C GLY A 421 -25.87 16.88 4.44
N ALA A 422 -24.64 17.39 4.63
CA ALA A 422 -24.12 18.55 3.90
C ALA A 422 -23.48 18.24 2.53
N GLY A 423 -23.22 16.97 2.24
CA GLY A 423 -22.64 16.50 0.99
C GLY A 423 -23.62 16.57 -0.20
N ALA A 424 -23.14 16.12 -1.37
CA ALA A 424 -23.99 15.97 -2.55
C ALA A 424 -25.11 14.96 -2.28
N SER A 425 -26.33 15.24 -2.76
CA SER A 425 -27.51 14.41 -2.53
C SER A 425 -27.76 14.09 -1.05
N ALA A 426 -27.53 15.07 -0.16
CA ALA A 426 -27.63 14.92 1.29
C ALA A 426 -26.77 13.80 1.90
N ALA A 427 -25.68 13.41 1.23
CA ALA A 427 -24.63 12.59 1.86
C ALA A 427 -23.94 13.38 2.98
N ALA A 428 -23.09 12.72 3.77
CA ALA A 428 -22.21 13.45 4.68
C ALA A 428 -21.13 14.21 3.92
N LEU A 429 -20.74 15.37 4.45
CA LEU A 429 -19.56 16.11 3.99
C LEU A 429 -18.39 15.81 4.91
N VAL A 430 -17.28 15.36 4.36
CA VAL A 430 -16.01 15.15 5.09
C VAL A 430 -15.00 16.14 4.55
N ALA A 431 -14.33 16.88 5.45
CA ALA A 431 -13.34 17.87 5.06
C ALA A 431 -12.26 18.04 6.13
N ARG A 432 -11.19 18.73 5.76
CA ARG A 432 -10.18 19.22 6.70
C ARG A 432 -10.49 20.66 7.10
N MET A 433 -10.42 20.96 8.39
CA MET A 433 -10.64 22.32 8.89
C MET A 433 -9.42 23.21 8.69
N VAL A 434 -9.64 24.43 8.25
CA VAL A 434 -8.68 25.54 8.19
C VAL A 434 -9.35 26.82 8.70
N TYR A 435 -8.54 27.83 9.05
CA TYR A 435 -9.03 29.10 9.57
C TYR A 435 -10.02 28.93 10.74
N VAL A 436 -9.60 28.17 11.75
CA VAL A 436 -10.43 27.79 12.89
C VAL A 436 -10.59 28.94 13.87
N SER A 437 -11.84 29.36 14.07
CA SER A 437 -12.29 30.24 15.17
C SER A 437 -13.25 29.46 16.08
N PRO A 438 -13.60 29.97 17.27
CA PRO A 438 -14.40 29.21 18.24
C PRO A 438 -15.71 28.62 17.70
N THR A 439 -16.36 29.30 16.76
CA THR A 439 -17.65 28.88 16.18
C THR A 439 -17.60 28.66 14.67
N ILE A 440 -16.55 29.08 13.97
CA ILE A 440 -16.48 29.06 12.51
C ILE A 440 -15.22 28.35 12.05
N VAL A 441 -15.37 27.47 11.06
CA VAL A 441 -14.26 26.82 10.36
C VAL A 441 -14.47 26.89 8.85
N ASN A 442 -13.36 27.02 8.12
CA ASN A 442 -13.35 26.85 6.68
C ASN A 442 -12.95 25.40 6.33
N LEU A 443 -13.51 24.89 5.25
CA LEU A 443 -13.38 23.50 4.84
C LEU A 443 -12.55 23.40 3.56
N VAL A 444 -11.57 22.53 3.59
CA VAL A 444 -10.72 22.23 2.44
C VAL A 444 -10.56 20.73 2.25
N ASN A 445 -10.21 20.34 1.03
CA ASN A 445 -9.79 19.00 0.69
C ASN A 445 -8.44 18.76 1.37
N ALA A 446 -8.30 17.62 2.05
CA ALA A 446 -7.09 17.31 2.79
C ALA A 446 -5.85 17.20 1.87
N ILE A 447 -6.04 16.70 0.65
CA ILE A 447 -4.96 16.44 -0.31
C ILE A 447 -4.63 17.72 -1.08
N THR A 448 -5.62 18.33 -1.73
CA THR A 448 -5.36 19.45 -2.65
C THR A 448 -5.33 20.80 -1.95
N GLY A 449 -5.86 20.92 -0.73
CA GLY A 449 -6.06 22.19 -0.05
C GLY A 449 -7.13 23.09 -0.69
N ALA A 450 -7.79 22.63 -1.76
CA ALA A 450 -8.87 23.36 -2.40
C ALA A 450 -10.11 23.43 -1.49
N ALA A 451 -10.92 24.47 -1.62
CA ALA A 451 -12.17 24.59 -0.88
C ALA A 451 -13.09 23.39 -1.14
N VAL A 452 -13.67 22.83 -0.07
CA VAL A 452 -14.69 21.78 -0.14
C VAL A 452 -16.04 22.40 0.18
N ASN A 453 -16.84 22.60 -0.85
CA ASN A 453 -18.15 23.23 -0.73
C ASN A 453 -19.22 22.18 -0.40
N ALA A 454 -20.16 22.54 0.46
CA ALA A 454 -21.34 21.72 0.72
C ALA A 454 -22.20 21.59 -0.54
N GLY A 455 -22.69 20.38 -0.81
CA GLY A 455 -23.68 20.14 -1.86
C GLY A 455 -25.08 20.52 -1.41
N THR A 456 -25.37 20.39 -0.12
CA THR A 456 -26.70 20.59 0.46
C THR A 456 -26.61 21.54 1.66
N SER A 457 -27.57 22.48 1.78
CA SER A 457 -27.68 23.33 2.96
C SER A 457 -28.24 22.54 4.15
N VAL A 458 -27.62 22.68 5.31
CA VAL A 458 -28.10 22.12 6.58
C VAL A 458 -28.06 23.19 7.66
N ALA A 459 -29.12 23.29 8.47
CA ALA A 459 -29.27 24.36 9.48
C ALA A 459 -28.91 23.91 10.91
N ALA A 460 -28.94 22.60 11.17
CA ALA A 460 -28.66 22.01 12.49
C ALA A 460 -28.10 20.59 12.32
N ALA A 461 -27.03 20.44 11.53
CA ALA A 461 -26.41 19.14 11.30
C ALA A 461 -25.61 18.69 12.53
N THR A 462 -25.84 17.44 12.96
CA THR A 462 -24.91 16.76 13.84
C THR A 462 -23.56 16.62 13.13
N THR A 463 -22.53 17.10 13.81
CA THR A 463 -21.20 17.27 13.24
C THR A 463 -20.17 16.69 14.20
N TYR A 464 -19.25 15.90 13.68
CA TYR A 464 -18.18 15.28 14.46
C TYR A 464 -16.84 15.89 14.03
N VAL A 465 -16.01 16.21 15.00
CA VAL A 465 -14.75 16.94 14.81
C VAL A 465 -13.64 16.16 15.47
N ASN A 466 -12.53 15.96 14.76
CA ASN A 466 -11.37 15.20 15.28
C ASN A 466 -11.72 13.76 15.71
N CYS A 467 -12.86 13.22 15.27
CA CYS A 467 -13.19 11.79 15.36
C CYS A 467 -12.34 10.95 14.38
N ARG A 468 -11.63 11.62 13.47
CA ARG A 468 -10.69 11.06 12.49
C ARG A 468 -9.48 11.98 12.38
N GLU A 469 -8.30 11.38 12.25
CA GLU A 469 -7.03 12.05 12.06
C GLU A 469 -6.38 11.68 10.73
N TRP A 470 -5.74 12.64 10.07
CA TRP A 470 -4.89 12.33 8.94
C TRP A 470 -3.57 11.72 9.42
N SER A 471 -3.03 10.74 8.68
CA SER A 471 -1.69 10.23 8.85
C SER A 471 -0.64 11.35 8.82
N ALA A 472 0.57 11.07 9.33
CA ALA A 472 1.65 12.05 9.39
C ALA A 472 2.01 12.67 8.02
N ASP A 473 1.78 11.94 6.92
CA ASP A 473 1.96 12.43 5.54
C ASP A 473 0.82 13.34 5.05
N ARG A 474 -0.29 13.44 5.79
CA ARG A 474 -1.52 14.21 5.49
C ARG A 474 -2.33 13.70 4.29
N ILE A 475 -2.09 12.47 3.85
CA ILE A 475 -2.71 11.89 2.64
C ILE A 475 -3.71 10.80 3.00
N HIS A 476 -3.55 10.11 4.14
CA HIS A 476 -4.42 9.01 4.55
C HIS A 476 -5.31 9.42 5.73
N GLU A 477 -6.60 9.12 5.68
CA GLU A 477 -7.48 9.24 6.83
C GLU A 477 -7.30 8.02 7.75
N THR A 478 -7.16 8.26 9.05
CA THR A 478 -7.02 7.23 10.08
C THR A 478 -7.96 7.59 11.23
N GLN A 479 -8.68 6.64 11.83
CA GLN A 479 -9.57 6.99 12.95
C GLN A 479 -8.79 7.46 14.21
N PHE A 480 -7.47 7.24 14.29
CA PHE A 480 -6.67 7.57 15.47
C PHE A 480 -5.26 8.08 15.15
N ALA A 481 -4.76 8.88 16.09
CA ALA A 481 -3.48 9.57 16.04
C ALA A 481 -2.31 8.65 15.74
N CYS A 482 -1.94 8.71 14.47
CA CYS A 482 -0.68 8.31 13.92
C CYS A 482 0.56 8.85 14.70
N GLN A 483 0.38 9.91 15.49
CA GLN A 483 1.44 10.56 16.28
C GLN A 483 1.90 9.73 17.50
N GLN A 484 1.07 8.88 18.10
CA GLN A 484 1.48 8.10 19.29
C GLN A 484 2.34 6.87 18.94
N TYR A 485 2.24 6.36 17.71
CA TYR A 485 3.01 5.19 17.28
C TYR A 485 4.52 5.46 17.26
N ALA A 486 4.96 6.66 16.88
CA ALA A 486 6.39 6.99 16.84
C ALA A 486 7.08 6.91 18.21
N ALA A 487 6.36 7.21 19.30
CA ALA A 487 6.92 7.20 20.66
C ALA A 487 7.12 5.79 21.24
N GLN A 488 6.24 4.84 20.91
CA GLN A 488 6.39 3.43 21.35
C GLN A 488 7.27 2.60 20.41
N LEU A 489 7.45 3.05 19.17
CA LEU A 489 8.31 2.39 18.18
C LEU A 489 9.78 2.81 18.29
N GLY A 490 10.10 3.89 19.01
CA GLY A 490 11.48 4.32 19.25
C GLY A 490 12.43 3.18 19.66
N PRO A 491 12.07 2.32 20.63
CA PRO A 491 12.90 1.17 21.01
C PRO A 491 12.97 0.05 19.96
N ALA A 492 11.88 -0.25 19.26
CA ALA A 492 11.85 -1.30 18.22
C ALA A 492 12.59 -0.86 16.94
N ALA A 493 12.36 0.37 16.49
CA ALA A 493 13.05 1.01 15.38
C ALA A 493 14.53 1.27 15.71
N ALA A 494 14.88 1.63 16.96
CA ALA A 494 16.27 1.74 17.39
C ALA A 494 16.96 0.36 17.47
N ALA A 495 16.28 -0.68 17.95
CA ALA A 495 16.79 -2.05 17.92
C ALA A 495 16.95 -2.59 16.48
N MET A 496 16.17 -2.08 15.53
CA MET A 496 16.27 -2.41 14.11
C MET A 496 17.40 -1.63 13.41
N ALA A 497 17.51 -0.32 13.64
CA ALA A 497 18.57 0.53 13.09
C ALA A 497 19.95 0.18 13.65
N ALA A 498 20.03 -0.21 14.92
CA ALA A 498 21.25 -0.68 15.57
C ALA A 498 21.68 -2.09 15.13
N ALA A 499 20.81 -2.85 14.44
CA ALA A 499 21.16 -4.14 13.86
C ALA A 499 21.61 -4.04 12.39
N THR A 500 21.48 -2.87 11.77
CA THR A 500 21.93 -2.56 10.40
C THR A 500 23.18 -1.68 10.35
N ALA A 501 23.65 -1.18 11.50
CA ALA A 501 24.93 -0.50 11.68
C ALA A 501 25.90 -1.45 12.40
#